data_AF-A0A1W5ZRI9-F1
#
_entry.id   AF-A0A1W5ZRI9-F1
#
_cell.length_a   1.000
_cell.length_b   1.000
_cell.length_c   1.000
_cell.angle_alpha   90.00
_cell.angle_beta   90.00
_cell.angle_gamma   90.00
#
_symmetry.space_group_name_H-M   'P 1'
#
loop_
_entity.id
_entity.type
_entity.pdbx_description
1 polymer ?
#
loop_
_entity_poly.entity_id
_entity_poly.type
_entity_poly.pdbx_seq_one_letter_code
_entity_poly.pdbx_strand_id
1 'polypeptide(L)'
;MSFSHADFLREPNKEQYDAIIGNPPYKSQRQSLYLRENKTFLKEEFQSIGVHNMYSLFIYKGIQLLKEGGILSMIVQDSFLSNVYYKRFRKYLLKNTEIKEIILAPRRLFHKGKADVRTAILTIVKKDPSDSEHSMKLIDRLMDQNYSEPENERVQYLPQKTFESIPDHNFAINIPMEILSLFKTPYTALGDIVKIGTGISTGNDRYFLRTANEVANKEGWIPFYKNGGAKDAWYYSPKYYIHEDWPLQKQLHPNFTTRNPLYFYHEGITCSSMGVEFSAAYLPKGSLFG
;
A
#
# COMPACT_ATOMS: atom_id res chain seq x y z
N MET A 1 -13.16 -9.53 -35.36
CA MET A 1 -12.73 -8.71 -34.20
C MET A 1 -13.01 -7.26 -34.54
N SER A 2 -13.81 -6.57 -33.73
CA SER A 2 -14.05 -5.13 -33.87
C SER A 2 -13.17 -4.38 -32.89
N PHE A 3 -12.68 -3.21 -33.28
CA PHE A 3 -11.94 -2.30 -32.41
C PHE A 3 -12.76 -1.01 -32.25
N SER A 4 -12.83 -0.51 -31.04
CA SER A 4 -13.45 0.78 -30.72
C SER A 4 -12.39 1.73 -30.18
N HIS A 5 -12.44 2.98 -30.62
CA HIS A 5 -11.61 4.05 -30.07
C HIS A 5 -12.51 4.97 -29.23
N ALA A 6 -12.50 4.75 -27.92
CA ALA A 6 -13.33 5.48 -26.99
C ALA A 6 -12.69 5.57 -25.59
N ASP A 7 -13.21 6.48 -24.76
CA ASP A 7 -12.83 6.59 -23.35
C ASP A 7 -13.59 5.56 -22.53
N PHE A 8 -12.89 4.47 -22.17
CA PHE A 8 -13.45 3.37 -21.39
C PHE A 8 -14.16 3.82 -20.10
N LEU A 9 -13.64 4.84 -19.40
CA LEU A 9 -14.24 5.29 -18.15
C LEU A 9 -15.58 5.99 -18.36
N ARG A 10 -15.86 6.45 -19.59
CA ARG A 10 -17.10 7.14 -19.99
C ARG A 10 -18.07 6.25 -20.76
N GLU A 11 -17.71 5.00 -21.04
CA GLU A 11 -18.62 4.06 -21.71
C GLU A 11 -19.95 3.94 -20.95
N PRO A 12 -21.11 3.95 -21.61
CA PRO A 12 -22.38 3.81 -20.91
C PRO A 12 -22.46 2.49 -20.13
N ASN A 13 -22.99 2.52 -18.90
CA ASN A 13 -23.17 1.34 -18.05
C ASN A 13 -24.29 0.44 -18.57
N LYS A 14 -24.05 -0.25 -19.68
CA LYS A 14 -24.92 -1.27 -20.26
C LYS A 14 -24.17 -2.60 -20.19
N GLU A 15 -24.64 -3.54 -19.38
CA GLU A 15 -24.04 -4.87 -19.25
C GLU A 15 -23.98 -5.55 -20.61
N GLN A 16 -22.78 -5.95 -21.03
CA GLN A 16 -22.54 -6.38 -22.40
C GLN A 16 -21.57 -7.55 -22.52
N TYR A 17 -20.69 -7.75 -21.55
CA TYR A 17 -19.55 -8.66 -21.69
C TYR A 17 -19.66 -9.86 -20.76
N ASP A 18 -19.43 -11.06 -21.31
CA ASP A 18 -19.28 -12.30 -20.55
C ASP A 18 -17.90 -12.38 -19.89
N ALA A 19 -16.89 -11.76 -20.50
CA ALA A 19 -15.54 -11.66 -19.94
C ALA A 19 -14.86 -10.33 -20.32
N ILE A 20 -14.09 -9.78 -19.38
CA ILE A 20 -13.22 -8.61 -19.59
C ILE A 20 -11.82 -8.96 -19.10
N ILE A 21 -10.83 -8.86 -19.99
CA ILE A 21 -9.42 -9.04 -19.64
C ILE A 21 -8.63 -7.77 -19.95
N GLY A 22 -7.64 -7.42 -19.12
CA GLY A 22 -6.88 -6.21 -19.39
C GLY A 22 -5.69 -5.92 -18.49
N ASN A 23 -4.93 -4.92 -18.91
CA ASN A 23 -3.84 -4.30 -18.14
C ASN A 23 -4.08 -2.78 -18.14
N PRO A 24 -4.92 -2.27 -17.23
CA PRO A 24 -5.29 -0.85 -17.22
C PRO A 24 -4.09 0.06 -16.92
N PRO A 25 -4.18 1.37 -17.24
CA PRO A 25 -3.09 2.30 -16.96
C PRO A 25 -2.84 2.48 -15.45
N TYR A 26 -1.57 2.63 -15.07
CA TYR A 26 -1.14 2.80 -13.68
C TYR A 26 -0.70 4.24 -13.39
N LYS A 27 -1.66 5.15 -13.34
CA LYS A 27 -1.39 6.57 -13.05
C LYS A 27 -2.23 7.03 -11.88
N SER A 28 -1.57 7.57 -10.86
CA SER A 28 -2.22 8.26 -9.75
C SER A 28 -2.74 9.64 -10.16
N GLN A 29 -3.60 10.24 -9.33
CA GLN A 29 -4.05 11.64 -9.52
C GLN A 29 -2.90 12.64 -9.72
N ARG A 30 -1.75 12.41 -9.06
CA ARG A 30 -0.57 13.29 -9.20
C ARG A 30 0.10 13.16 -10.56
N GLN A 31 0.00 12.00 -11.21
CA GLN A 31 0.74 11.67 -12.42
C GLN A 31 -0.10 11.77 -13.70
N SER A 32 -1.43 11.70 -13.61
CA SER A 32 -2.32 11.72 -14.78
C SER A 32 -2.93 13.10 -15.01
N LEU A 33 -2.66 13.70 -16.18
CA LEU A 33 -3.38 14.90 -16.65
C LEU A 33 -4.88 14.65 -16.76
N TYR A 34 -5.26 13.53 -17.36
CA TYR A 34 -6.66 13.11 -17.50
C TYR A 34 -7.41 13.11 -16.17
N LEU A 35 -6.84 12.52 -15.11
CA LEU A 35 -7.49 12.50 -13.79
C LEU A 35 -7.66 13.91 -13.21
N ARG A 36 -6.74 14.83 -13.51
CA ARG A 36 -6.79 16.21 -13.01
C ARG A 36 -7.80 17.07 -13.76
N GLU A 37 -7.93 16.87 -15.06
CA GLU A 37 -8.85 17.62 -15.92
C GLU A 37 -10.30 17.13 -15.77
N ASN A 38 -10.51 15.86 -15.42
CA ASN A 38 -11.84 15.26 -15.32
C ASN A 38 -12.34 15.07 -13.87
N LYS A 39 -11.82 15.84 -12.90
CA LYS A 39 -12.07 15.63 -11.46
C LYS A 39 -13.55 15.58 -11.08
N THR A 40 -14.39 16.46 -11.65
CA THR A 40 -15.82 16.54 -11.30
C THR A 40 -16.53 15.25 -11.68
N PHE A 41 -16.48 14.88 -12.96
CA PHE A 41 -17.01 13.61 -13.48
C PHE A 41 -16.49 12.40 -12.69
N LEU A 42 -15.18 12.33 -12.46
CA LEU A 42 -14.59 11.19 -11.77
C LEU A 42 -15.02 11.09 -10.31
N LYS A 43 -15.20 12.22 -9.64
CA LYS A 43 -15.71 12.24 -8.26
C LYS A 43 -17.17 11.78 -8.22
N GLU A 44 -17.99 12.23 -9.16
CA GLU A 44 -19.42 11.84 -9.22
C GLU A 44 -19.59 10.34 -9.52
N GLU A 45 -18.91 9.83 -10.54
CA GLU A 45 -19.04 8.43 -10.99
C GLU A 45 -18.37 7.43 -10.02
N PHE A 46 -17.23 7.80 -9.42
CA PHE A 46 -16.38 6.84 -8.67
C PHE A 46 -16.25 7.17 -7.17
N GLN A 47 -17.09 8.04 -6.60
CA GLN A 47 -17.06 8.37 -5.16
C GLN A 47 -17.16 7.16 -4.23
N SER A 48 -17.87 6.12 -4.68
CA SER A 48 -18.12 4.88 -3.92
C SER A 48 -16.85 4.11 -3.62
N ILE A 49 -15.83 4.22 -4.49
CA ILE A 49 -14.53 3.54 -4.35
C ILE A 49 -13.37 4.50 -4.06
N GLY A 50 -13.55 5.79 -4.31
CA GLY A 50 -12.50 6.80 -4.24
C GLY A 50 -11.65 6.84 -5.53
N VAL A 51 -11.21 8.04 -5.89
CA VAL A 51 -10.40 8.27 -7.10
C VAL A 51 -8.94 8.33 -6.70
N HIS A 52 -8.19 7.24 -6.87
CA HIS A 52 -6.77 7.19 -6.45
C HIS A 52 -5.82 6.86 -7.59
N ASN A 53 -6.01 5.72 -8.24
CA ASN A 53 -5.24 5.29 -9.40
C ASN A 53 -6.19 4.79 -10.49
N MET A 54 -5.84 4.99 -11.75
CA MET A 54 -6.69 4.62 -12.88
C MET A 54 -7.07 3.14 -12.87
N TYR A 55 -6.20 2.22 -12.45
CA TYR A 55 -6.54 0.78 -12.45
C TYR A 55 -7.79 0.46 -11.62
N SER A 56 -8.02 1.13 -10.49
CA SER A 56 -9.20 0.84 -9.65
C SER A 56 -10.49 1.37 -10.30
N LEU A 57 -10.39 2.46 -11.08
CA LEU A 57 -11.50 2.99 -11.87
C LEU A 57 -11.84 2.06 -13.02
N PHE A 58 -10.83 1.50 -13.69
CA PHE A 58 -11.00 0.54 -14.77
C PHE A 58 -11.62 -0.77 -14.27
N ILE A 59 -11.21 -1.29 -13.11
CA ILE A 59 -11.84 -2.47 -12.51
C ILE A 59 -13.31 -2.18 -12.17
N TYR A 60 -13.58 -1.06 -11.49
CA TYR A 60 -14.95 -0.66 -11.16
C TYR A 60 -15.84 -0.56 -12.39
N LYS A 61 -15.35 0.13 -13.43
CA LYS A 61 -16.06 0.27 -14.70
C LYS A 61 -16.24 -1.06 -15.41
N GLY A 62 -15.21 -1.90 -15.41
CA GLY A 62 -15.27 -3.26 -15.97
C GLY A 62 -16.35 -4.12 -15.30
N ILE A 63 -16.44 -4.07 -13.96
CA ILE A 63 -17.50 -4.76 -13.20
C ILE A 63 -18.89 -4.26 -13.62
N GLN A 64 -19.08 -2.96 -13.84
CA GLN A 64 -20.37 -2.41 -14.30
C GLN A 64 -20.75 -2.89 -15.72
N LEU A 65 -19.77 -3.09 -16.60
CA LEU A 65 -19.99 -3.52 -17.99
C LEU A 65 -20.11 -5.03 -18.16
N LEU A 66 -19.69 -5.82 -17.17
CA LEU A 66 -19.93 -7.26 -17.15
C LEU A 66 -21.42 -7.57 -17.00
N LYS A 67 -21.85 -8.67 -17.63
CA LYS A 67 -23.11 -9.34 -17.28
C LYS A 67 -22.99 -9.98 -15.90
N GLU A 68 -24.12 -10.22 -15.25
CA GLU A 68 -24.16 -11.08 -14.06
C GLU A 68 -23.55 -12.46 -14.36
N GLY A 69 -22.66 -12.95 -13.49
CA GLY A 69 -21.85 -14.15 -13.71
C GLY A 69 -20.65 -13.97 -14.65
N GLY A 70 -20.48 -12.79 -15.24
CA GLY A 70 -19.34 -12.48 -16.11
C GLY A 70 -18.01 -12.37 -15.34
N ILE A 71 -16.90 -12.64 -16.02
CA ILE A 71 -15.56 -12.71 -15.41
C ILE A 71 -14.72 -11.50 -15.77
N LEU A 72 -14.04 -10.90 -14.80
CA LEU A 72 -13.00 -9.90 -15.06
C LEU A 72 -11.66 -10.40 -14.55
N SER A 73 -10.63 -10.32 -15.39
CA SER A 73 -9.24 -10.62 -14.99
C SER A 73 -8.31 -9.49 -15.43
N MET A 74 -7.66 -8.83 -14.47
CA MET A 74 -6.78 -7.71 -14.77
C MET A 74 -5.45 -7.79 -14.04
N ILE A 75 -4.39 -7.41 -14.77
CA ILE A 75 -3.06 -7.14 -14.19
C ILE A 75 -3.08 -5.71 -13.65
N VAL A 76 -2.89 -5.52 -12.36
CA VAL A 76 -2.94 -4.21 -11.68
C VAL A 76 -1.82 -4.02 -10.69
N GLN A 77 -1.64 -2.80 -10.17
CA GLN A 77 -0.73 -2.58 -9.04
C GLN A 77 -1.28 -3.26 -7.78
N ASP A 78 -0.43 -3.91 -7.00
CA ASP A 78 -0.84 -4.61 -5.77
C ASP A 78 -1.14 -3.67 -4.59
N SER A 79 -0.97 -2.36 -4.75
CA SER A 79 -1.16 -1.39 -3.66
C SER A 79 -2.58 -1.41 -3.08
N PHE A 80 -3.58 -1.84 -3.86
CA PHE A 80 -4.96 -1.91 -3.39
C PHE A 80 -5.16 -2.89 -2.25
N LEU A 81 -4.25 -3.85 -2.05
CA LEU A 81 -4.38 -4.90 -1.04
C LEU A 81 -4.39 -4.33 0.38
N SER A 82 -3.57 -3.31 0.67
CA SER A 82 -3.38 -2.80 2.03
C SER A 82 -3.37 -1.27 2.17
N ASN A 83 -3.19 -0.53 1.08
CA ASN A 83 -3.13 0.94 1.19
C ASN A 83 -4.51 1.49 1.59
N VAL A 84 -4.54 2.33 2.63
CA VAL A 84 -5.74 2.90 3.26
C VAL A 84 -6.66 3.63 2.27
N TYR A 85 -6.09 4.20 1.21
CA TYR A 85 -6.87 4.88 0.17
C TYR A 85 -7.84 3.94 -0.56
N TYR A 86 -7.54 2.64 -0.64
CA TYR A 86 -8.37 1.67 -1.35
C TYR A 86 -9.37 0.93 -0.46
N LYS A 87 -9.57 1.33 0.81
CA LYS A 87 -10.53 0.65 1.71
C LYS A 87 -11.94 0.57 1.15
N ARG A 88 -12.39 1.64 0.48
CA ARG A 88 -13.70 1.71 -0.17
C ARG A 88 -13.75 0.81 -1.41
N PHE A 89 -12.68 0.81 -2.20
CA PHE A 89 -12.53 -0.08 -3.34
C PHE A 89 -12.55 -1.56 -2.94
N ARG A 90 -11.80 -1.95 -1.90
CA ARG A 90 -11.83 -3.33 -1.36
C ARG A 90 -13.21 -3.72 -0.87
N LYS A 91 -13.88 -2.84 -0.11
CA LYS A 91 -15.29 -3.04 0.31
C LYS A 91 -16.22 -3.21 -0.89
N TYR A 92 -16.03 -2.45 -1.96
CA TYR A 92 -16.82 -2.59 -3.19
C TYR A 92 -16.59 -3.95 -3.86
N LEU A 93 -15.34 -4.40 -4.00
CA LEU A 93 -15.03 -5.73 -4.55
C LEU A 93 -15.68 -6.83 -3.71
N LEU A 94 -15.52 -6.80 -2.39
CA LEU A 94 -16.10 -7.78 -1.48
C LEU A 94 -17.63 -7.84 -1.55
N LYS A 95 -18.29 -6.70 -1.80
CA LYS A 95 -19.76 -6.61 -1.85
C LYS A 95 -20.37 -6.95 -3.20
N ASN A 96 -19.68 -6.70 -4.31
CA ASN A 96 -20.29 -6.76 -5.65
C ASN A 96 -19.69 -7.85 -6.53
N THR A 97 -18.75 -8.62 -6.00
CA THR A 97 -18.06 -9.66 -6.76
C THR A 97 -17.75 -10.87 -5.90
N GLU A 98 -17.63 -12.02 -6.55
CA GLU A 98 -16.95 -13.19 -6.02
C GLU A 98 -15.49 -13.16 -6.48
N ILE A 99 -14.56 -12.92 -5.56
CA ILE A 99 -13.12 -12.82 -5.90
C ILE A 99 -12.54 -14.24 -6.01
N LYS A 100 -12.34 -14.72 -7.22
CA LYS A 100 -11.83 -16.08 -7.45
C LYS A 100 -10.37 -16.20 -7.06
N GLU A 101 -9.54 -15.27 -7.51
CA GLU A 101 -8.09 -15.38 -7.38
C GLU A 101 -7.40 -14.02 -7.27
N ILE A 102 -6.40 -13.94 -6.40
CA ILE A 102 -5.42 -12.85 -6.37
C ILE A 102 -4.02 -13.46 -6.43
N ILE A 103 -3.26 -13.14 -7.47
CA ILE A 103 -1.86 -13.59 -7.63
C ILE A 103 -0.92 -12.41 -7.49
N LEU A 104 0.03 -12.48 -6.55
CA LEU A 104 1.13 -11.53 -6.50
C LEU A 104 2.20 -11.93 -7.52
N ALA A 105 2.28 -11.17 -8.60
CA ALA A 105 3.20 -11.48 -9.67
C ALA A 105 4.66 -11.17 -9.25
N PRO A 106 5.68 -11.77 -9.90
CA PRO A 106 7.07 -11.57 -9.52
C PRO A 106 7.50 -10.13 -9.42
N ARG A 107 8.48 -9.88 -8.55
CA ARG A 107 9.17 -8.59 -8.60
C ARG A 107 9.81 -8.47 -9.98
N ARG A 108 9.91 -7.24 -10.45
CA ARG A 108 10.68 -6.89 -11.63
C ARG A 108 10.17 -7.31 -13.00
N LEU A 109 8.91 -7.73 -13.12
CA LEU A 109 8.27 -8.09 -14.40
C LEU A 109 8.50 -7.06 -15.51
N PHE A 110 8.43 -5.77 -15.18
CA PHE A 110 8.56 -4.66 -16.14
C PHE A 110 9.88 -3.89 -16.02
N HIS A 111 10.93 -4.49 -15.45
CA HIS A 111 12.22 -3.80 -15.27
C HIS A 111 12.90 -3.36 -16.57
N LYS A 112 12.65 -4.05 -17.68
CA LYS A 112 13.12 -3.60 -19.01
C LYS A 112 12.53 -2.23 -19.39
N GLY A 113 11.40 -1.82 -18.81
CA GLY A 113 10.74 -0.54 -19.02
C GLY A 113 10.97 0.53 -17.94
N LYS A 114 11.94 0.35 -17.02
CA LYS A 114 12.21 1.26 -15.87
C LYS A 114 11.03 1.46 -14.91
N ALA A 115 10.02 0.60 -14.95
CA ALA A 115 8.89 0.62 -14.03
C ALA A 115 9.09 -0.45 -12.94
N ASP A 116 9.51 -0.04 -11.74
CA ASP A 116 9.49 -0.90 -10.55
C ASP A 116 8.09 -0.86 -9.91
N VAL A 117 7.13 -1.46 -10.61
CA VAL A 117 5.75 -1.57 -10.14
C VAL A 117 5.54 -3.00 -9.65
N ARG A 118 5.12 -3.12 -8.40
CA ARG A 118 4.63 -4.40 -7.88
C ARG A 118 3.22 -4.62 -8.38
N THR A 119 3.01 -5.76 -9.02
CA THR A 119 1.72 -6.08 -9.65
C THR A 119 1.07 -7.29 -9.02
N ALA A 120 -0.25 -7.34 -9.18
CA ALA A 120 -1.09 -8.47 -8.89
C ALA A 120 -1.99 -8.78 -10.10
N ILE A 121 -2.39 -10.04 -10.26
CA ILE A 121 -3.46 -10.45 -11.17
C ILE A 121 -4.69 -10.65 -10.31
N LEU A 122 -5.75 -9.89 -10.58
CA LEU A 122 -7.03 -9.99 -9.89
C LEU A 122 -8.04 -10.64 -10.83
N THR A 123 -8.65 -11.74 -10.40
CA THR A 123 -9.72 -12.42 -11.14
C THR A 123 -10.99 -12.48 -10.29
N ILE A 124 -12.09 -11.94 -10.81
CA ILE A 124 -13.38 -11.84 -10.14
C ILE A 124 -14.52 -12.33 -11.05
N VAL A 125 -15.65 -12.68 -10.44
CA VAL A 125 -16.94 -12.89 -11.09
C VAL A 125 -17.89 -11.80 -10.61
N LYS A 126 -18.61 -11.12 -11.52
CA LYS A 126 -19.66 -10.16 -11.15
C LYS A 126 -20.85 -10.92 -10.58
N LYS A 127 -21.08 -10.76 -9.28
CA LYS A 127 -22.25 -11.28 -8.57
C LYS A 127 -22.31 -10.70 -7.17
N ASP A 128 -23.52 -10.43 -6.67
CA ASP A 128 -23.72 -10.19 -5.23
C ASP A 128 -23.44 -11.51 -4.50
N PRO A 129 -22.47 -11.57 -3.56
CA PRO A 129 -22.16 -12.78 -2.82
C PRO A 129 -23.34 -13.12 -1.88
N SER A 130 -24.36 -13.73 -2.45
CA SER A 130 -25.64 -14.04 -1.80
C SER A 130 -25.52 -15.18 -0.80
N ASP A 131 -24.40 -15.90 -0.75
CA ASP A 131 -24.17 -16.92 0.27
C ASP A 131 -22.69 -17.24 0.50
N SER A 132 -22.36 -17.57 1.75
CA SER A 132 -21.15 -17.12 2.46
C SER A 132 -20.10 -18.21 2.72
N GLU A 133 -19.68 -18.94 1.67
CA GLU A 133 -18.59 -19.95 1.75
C GLU A 133 -17.64 -19.97 0.53
N HIS A 134 -17.69 -19.00 -0.39
CA HIS A 134 -16.72 -18.95 -1.49
C HIS A 134 -15.29 -18.76 -0.96
N SER A 135 -14.42 -19.71 -1.31
CA SER A 135 -13.01 -19.68 -1.01
C SER A 135 -12.24 -18.98 -2.12
N MET A 136 -11.57 -17.89 -1.77
CA MET A 136 -10.61 -17.19 -2.62
C MET A 136 -9.33 -18.02 -2.70
N LYS A 137 -8.71 -18.09 -3.89
CA LYS A 137 -7.34 -18.58 -4.06
C LYS A 137 -6.37 -17.41 -4.02
N LEU A 138 -5.49 -17.37 -3.03
CA LEU A 138 -4.54 -16.29 -2.80
C LEU A 138 -3.14 -16.84 -3.03
N ILE A 139 -2.41 -16.25 -3.97
CA ILE A 139 -1.06 -16.70 -4.31
C ILE A 139 -0.09 -15.58 -3.94
N ASP A 140 0.80 -15.87 -2.98
CA ASP A 140 1.87 -14.99 -2.58
C ASP A 140 2.86 -14.74 -3.73
N ARG A 141 3.79 -13.80 -3.51
CA ARG A 141 4.67 -13.34 -4.55
C ARG A 141 5.47 -14.48 -5.15
N LEU A 142 5.25 -14.69 -6.43
CA LEU A 142 5.99 -15.67 -7.21
C LEU A 142 7.42 -15.20 -7.47
N MET A 143 8.32 -16.15 -7.67
CA MET A 143 9.71 -15.89 -8.02
C MET A 143 9.90 -15.70 -9.53
N ASP A 144 9.05 -16.35 -10.32
CA ASP A 144 9.04 -16.30 -11.78
C ASP A 144 7.60 -16.30 -12.33
N GLN A 145 7.47 -16.32 -13.66
CA GLN A 145 6.18 -16.23 -14.34
C GLN A 145 5.46 -17.58 -14.46
N ASN A 146 5.77 -18.56 -13.61
CA ASN A 146 4.99 -19.80 -13.52
C ASN A 146 3.69 -19.58 -12.75
N TYR A 147 2.69 -19.02 -13.43
CA TYR A 147 1.37 -18.77 -12.86
C TYR A 147 0.49 -20.02 -12.77
N SER A 148 0.76 -21.02 -13.62
CA SER A 148 -0.06 -22.24 -13.73
C SER A 148 0.19 -23.22 -12.59
N GLU A 149 1.43 -23.32 -12.13
CA GLU A 149 1.86 -24.27 -11.10
C GLU A 149 2.67 -23.55 -10.01
N PRO A 150 2.02 -22.70 -9.20
CA PRO A 150 2.70 -22.01 -8.11
C PRO A 150 3.14 -22.99 -7.01
N GLU A 151 4.25 -22.68 -6.34
CA GLU A 151 4.72 -23.41 -5.15
C GLU A 151 3.60 -23.50 -4.09
N ASN A 152 3.30 -24.71 -3.59
CA ASN A 152 2.20 -24.94 -2.65
C ASN A 152 2.26 -24.05 -1.40
N GLU A 153 3.46 -23.76 -0.89
CA GLU A 153 3.68 -22.88 0.27
C GLU A 153 3.31 -21.41 0.03
N ARG A 154 3.11 -21.01 -1.22
CA ARG A 154 2.64 -19.67 -1.61
C ARG A 154 1.14 -19.61 -1.82
N VAL A 155 0.45 -20.75 -1.82
CA VAL A 155 -0.98 -20.82 -2.10
C VAL A 155 -1.76 -20.91 -0.80
N GLN A 156 -2.65 -19.96 -0.57
CA GLN A 156 -3.56 -19.93 0.56
C GLN A 156 -5.00 -19.85 0.07
N TYR A 157 -5.87 -20.67 0.64
CA TYR A 157 -7.31 -20.62 0.39
C TYR A 157 -8.01 -20.02 1.61
N LEU A 158 -8.76 -18.93 1.41
CA LEU A 158 -9.50 -18.27 2.49
C LEU A 158 -10.92 -17.92 2.05
N PRO A 159 -11.93 -18.11 2.93
CA PRO A 159 -13.27 -17.58 2.68
C PRO A 159 -13.23 -16.07 2.50
N GLN A 160 -13.97 -15.54 1.52
CA GLN A 160 -14.01 -14.09 1.25
C GLN A 160 -14.42 -13.26 2.49
N LYS A 161 -15.34 -13.79 3.31
CA LYS A 161 -15.77 -13.19 4.59
C LYS A 161 -14.64 -12.94 5.58
N THR A 162 -13.50 -13.64 5.45
CA THR A 162 -12.31 -13.39 6.27
C THR A 162 -11.92 -11.91 6.21
N PHE A 163 -11.97 -11.32 5.02
CA PHE A 163 -11.54 -9.93 4.78
C PHE A 163 -12.56 -8.88 5.23
N GLU A 164 -13.76 -9.27 5.64
CA GLU A 164 -14.71 -8.34 6.28
C GLU A 164 -14.31 -8.02 7.72
N SER A 165 -13.67 -8.97 8.40
CA SER A 165 -13.18 -8.82 9.79
C SER A 165 -11.84 -8.10 9.88
N ILE A 166 -11.08 -8.05 8.79
CA ILE A 166 -9.75 -7.41 8.78
C ILE A 166 -9.91 -5.89 8.68
N PRO A 167 -9.15 -5.09 9.47
CA PRO A 167 -9.19 -3.64 9.41
C PRO A 167 -9.03 -3.10 7.98
N ASP A 168 -9.88 -2.13 7.64
CA ASP A 168 -9.96 -1.53 6.30
C ASP A 168 -10.15 -2.55 5.16
N HIS A 169 -10.62 -3.76 5.47
CA HIS A 169 -10.80 -4.87 4.54
C HIS A 169 -9.49 -5.26 3.82
N ASN A 170 -8.34 -5.18 4.49
CA ASN A 170 -7.04 -5.46 3.85
C ASN A 170 -6.95 -6.92 3.38
N PHE A 171 -6.52 -7.12 2.14
CA PHE A 171 -6.22 -8.45 1.59
C PHE A 171 -4.83 -8.91 2.07
N ALA A 172 -4.78 -9.48 3.26
CA ALA A 172 -3.62 -10.21 3.78
C ALA A 172 -3.47 -11.55 3.03
N ILE A 173 -2.36 -11.72 2.32
CA ILE A 173 -2.05 -12.92 1.53
C ILE A 173 -0.93 -13.68 2.23
N ASN A 174 -1.07 -15.00 2.35
CA ASN A 174 -0.08 -15.90 2.93
C ASN A 174 0.29 -15.54 4.36
N ILE A 175 -0.72 -15.17 5.15
CA ILE A 175 -0.58 -14.88 6.58
C ILE A 175 -1.05 -16.10 7.38
N PRO A 176 -0.30 -16.55 8.40
CA PRO A 176 -0.71 -17.64 9.27
C PRO A 176 -2.11 -17.43 9.86
N MET A 177 -2.89 -18.51 9.97
CA MET A 177 -4.27 -18.45 10.45
C MET A 177 -4.37 -17.93 11.88
N GLU A 178 -3.35 -18.21 12.71
CA GLU A 178 -3.24 -17.73 14.08
C GLU A 178 -3.20 -16.20 14.11
N ILE A 179 -2.47 -15.57 13.19
CA ILE A 179 -2.40 -14.11 13.09
C ILE A 179 -3.73 -13.55 12.58
N LEU A 180 -4.33 -14.16 11.55
CA LEU A 180 -5.64 -13.73 11.04
C LEU A 180 -6.74 -13.82 12.11
N SER A 181 -6.66 -14.82 13.00
CA SER A 181 -7.62 -15.02 14.08
C SER A 181 -7.64 -13.88 15.11
N LEU A 182 -6.52 -13.17 15.28
CA LEU A 182 -6.41 -12.03 16.21
C LEU A 182 -7.35 -10.88 15.84
N PHE A 183 -7.72 -10.75 14.56
CA PHE A 183 -8.67 -9.72 14.10
C PHE A 183 -10.14 -10.08 14.34
N LYS A 184 -10.44 -11.35 14.70
CA LYS A 184 -11.81 -11.81 14.99
C LYS A 184 -12.21 -11.62 16.45
N THR A 185 -11.23 -11.47 17.33
CA THR A 185 -11.44 -11.18 18.75
C THR A 185 -11.32 -9.68 19.01
N PRO A 186 -12.02 -9.11 20.00
CA PRO A 186 -11.81 -7.74 20.41
C PRO A 186 -10.34 -7.47 20.76
N TYR A 187 -9.79 -6.39 20.25
CA TYR A 187 -8.44 -5.92 20.57
C TYR A 187 -8.45 -4.40 20.75
N THR A 188 -7.48 -3.88 21.49
CA THR A 188 -7.23 -2.43 21.56
C THR A 188 -6.23 -2.07 20.47
N ALA A 189 -6.58 -1.14 19.59
CA ALA A 189 -5.66 -0.71 18.55
C ALA A 189 -4.45 -0.01 19.19
N LEU A 190 -3.24 -0.30 18.69
CA LEU A 190 -2.03 0.31 19.24
C LEU A 190 -2.09 1.85 19.21
N GLY A 191 -2.71 2.43 18.18
CA GLY A 191 -2.90 3.87 18.06
C GLY A 191 -3.83 4.51 19.10
N ASP A 192 -4.62 3.71 19.82
CA ASP A 192 -5.46 4.17 20.94
C ASP A 192 -4.66 4.22 22.25
N ILE A 193 -3.58 3.44 22.35
CA ILE A 193 -2.74 3.31 23.55
C ILE A 193 -1.56 4.28 23.47
N VAL A 194 -0.93 4.40 22.30
CA VAL A 194 0.28 5.20 22.10
C VAL A 194 0.11 6.16 20.94
N LYS A 195 0.73 7.34 21.07
CA LYS A 195 0.83 8.27 19.96
C LYS A 195 1.98 7.84 19.04
N ILE A 196 1.64 7.54 17.80
CA ILE A 196 2.60 7.11 16.76
C ILE A 196 2.72 8.21 15.72
N GLY A 197 3.94 8.48 15.27
CA GLY A 197 4.17 9.46 14.22
C GLY A 197 5.52 9.28 13.54
N THR A 198 5.60 9.72 12.29
CA THR A 198 6.87 9.90 11.58
C THR A 198 7.49 11.25 11.94
N GLY A 199 8.82 11.34 11.96
CA GLY A 199 9.54 12.57 12.29
C GLY A 199 10.02 13.33 11.05
N ILE A 200 11.34 13.50 10.95
CA ILE A 200 12.02 14.23 9.89
C ILE A 200 12.31 13.31 8.70
N SER A 201 11.81 13.69 7.52
CA SER A 201 12.27 13.15 6.24
C SER A 201 13.21 14.15 5.59
N THR A 202 14.52 13.89 5.65
CA THR A 202 15.54 14.83 5.17
C THR A 202 15.48 15.05 3.65
N GLY A 203 15.00 14.07 2.89
CA GLY A 203 15.02 14.08 1.42
C GLY A 203 16.42 13.93 0.79
N ASN A 204 17.49 14.04 1.58
CA ASN A 204 18.87 13.83 1.16
C ASN A 204 19.74 13.52 2.40
N ASP A 205 19.69 12.28 2.88
CA ASP A 205 20.41 11.88 4.10
C ASP A 205 21.91 12.18 4.04
N ARG A 206 22.55 12.03 2.87
CA ARG A 206 23.99 12.31 2.71
C ARG A 206 24.34 13.78 2.97
N TYR A 207 23.43 14.69 2.65
CA TYR A 207 23.65 16.11 2.87
C TYR A 207 23.43 16.46 4.34
N PHE A 208 22.32 16.01 4.93
CA PHE A 208 21.87 16.45 6.26
C PHE A 208 22.39 15.63 7.45
N LEU A 209 22.75 14.36 7.24
CA LEU A 209 23.17 13.47 8.32
C LEU A 209 24.67 13.23 8.29
N ARG A 210 25.26 13.09 9.47
CA ARG A 210 26.64 12.62 9.67
C ARG A 210 26.65 11.40 10.56
N THR A 211 27.54 10.47 10.30
CA THR A 211 27.78 9.31 11.16
C THR A 211 28.53 9.71 12.42
N ALA A 212 28.48 8.86 13.45
CA ALA A 212 29.20 9.11 14.70
C ALA A 212 30.72 9.35 14.51
N ASN A 213 31.33 8.75 13.48
CA ASN A 213 32.76 8.92 13.18
C ASN A 213 33.08 10.24 12.46
N GLU A 214 32.11 10.83 11.76
CA GLU A 214 32.26 12.11 11.04
C GLU A 214 32.11 13.31 11.97
N VAL A 215 31.59 13.09 13.19
CA VAL A 215 31.33 14.14 14.19
C VAL A 215 32.37 14.02 15.32
N ALA A 216 33.53 14.65 15.13
CA ALA A 216 34.61 14.66 16.12
C ALA A 216 34.26 15.49 17.38
N ASN A 217 33.58 16.65 17.19
CA ASN A 217 32.97 17.44 18.25
C ASN A 217 31.44 17.37 18.11
N LYS A 218 30.74 16.99 19.18
CA LYS A 218 29.28 16.85 19.22
C LYS A 218 28.53 18.16 19.47
N GLU A 219 29.25 19.25 19.70
CA GLU A 219 28.66 20.59 19.80
C GLU A 219 27.93 20.96 18.50
N GLY A 220 26.68 21.43 18.62
CA GLY A 220 25.81 21.73 17.47
C GLY A 220 25.19 20.52 16.77
N TRP A 221 25.50 19.29 17.20
CA TRP A 221 24.99 18.05 16.60
C TRP A 221 23.98 17.34 17.50
N ILE A 222 22.81 17.07 16.96
CA ILE A 222 21.71 16.39 17.64
C ILE A 222 21.69 14.92 17.22
N PRO A 223 21.64 13.96 18.16
CA PRO A 223 21.45 12.55 17.85
C PRO A 223 20.22 12.30 16.98
N PHE A 224 20.38 11.55 15.89
CA PHE A 224 19.33 11.27 14.92
C PHE A 224 19.09 9.76 14.77
N TYR A 225 17.90 9.31 15.17
CA TYR A 225 17.52 7.90 15.16
C TYR A 225 16.67 7.58 13.93
N LYS A 226 17.02 6.49 13.23
CA LYS A 226 16.33 6.08 12.00
C LYS A 226 16.16 4.57 11.97
N ASN A 227 15.01 4.12 11.46
CA ASN A 227 14.72 2.71 11.19
C ASN A 227 14.89 1.77 12.41
N GLY A 228 14.58 2.24 13.63
CA GLY A 228 14.47 1.39 14.82
C GLY A 228 15.70 0.53 15.14
N GLY A 229 16.91 0.90 14.69
CA GLY A 229 18.12 0.10 14.95
C GLY A 229 18.05 -1.32 14.41
N ALA A 230 17.65 -1.51 13.14
CA ALA A 230 17.56 -2.86 12.54
C ALA A 230 18.85 -3.68 12.81
N LYS A 231 18.69 -4.83 13.47
CA LYS A 231 19.74 -5.74 13.97
C LYS A 231 20.50 -5.31 15.24
N ASP A 232 20.14 -4.19 15.85
CA ASP A 232 20.65 -3.78 17.16
C ASP A 232 19.72 -4.24 18.30
N ALA A 233 20.17 -4.11 19.54
CA ALA A 233 19.39 -4.41 20.73
C ALA A 233 18.28 -3.39 20.99
N TRP A 234 17.51 -3.58 22.08
CA TRP A 234 16.48 -2.65 22.60
C TRP A 234 16.97 -1.20 22.79
N TYR A 235 18.29 -1.00 22.80
CA TYR A 235 18.97 0.29 22.78
C TYR A 235 20.18 0.22 21.83
N TYR A 236 20.46 1.32 21.11
CA TYR A 236 21.67 1.48 20.32
C TYR A 236 22.22 2.91 20.42
N SER A 237 23.54 3.06 20.36
CA SER A 237 24.17 4.38 20.26
C SER A 237 23.80 5.04 18.92
N PRO A 238 23.57 6.37 18.88
CA PRO A 238 23.10 7.04 17.68
C PRO A 238 24.08 6.86 16.52
N LYS A 239 23.59 6.24 15.45
CA LYS A 239 24.37 6.01 14.22
C LYS A 239 24.50 7.27 13.38
N TYR A 240 23.54 8.19 13.52
CA TYR A 240 23.49 9.43 12.78
C TYR A 240 23.29 10.63 13.71
N TYR A 241 23.71 11.78 13.22
CA TYR A 241 23.56 13.08 13.82
C TYR A 241 23.06 14.07 12.77
N ILE A 242 22.20 14.99 13.18
CA ILE A 242 21.72 16.12 12.37
C ILE A 242 22.14 17.42 13.06
N HIS A 243 22.55 18.41 12.29
CA HIS A 243 23.00 19.69 12.85
C HIS A 243 21.80 20.51 13.38
N GLU A 244 22.03 21.33 14.41
CA GLU A 244 20.99 22.12 15.09
C GLU A 244 20.32 23.19 14.22
N ASP A 245 20.94 23.54 13.09
CA ASP A 245 20.39 24.44 12.08
C ASP A 245 19.32 23.78 11.19
N TRP A 246 18.92 22.53 11.45
CA TRP A 246 17.87 21.84 10.70
C TRP A 246 16.57 22.65 10.51
N PRO A 247 16.11 23.53 11.44
CA PRO A 247 14.92 24.35 11.21
C PRO A 247 15.11 25.34 10.05
N LEU A 248 16.32 25.87 9.87
CA LEU A 248 16.68 26.70 8.72
C LEU A 248 16.76 25.85 7.46
N GLN A 249 17.39 24.67 7.54
CA GLN A 249 17.49 23.74 6.41
C GLN A 249 16.10 23.34 5.86
N LYS A 250 15.12 23.14 6.72
CA LYS A 250 13.72 22.90 6.33
C LYS A 250 13.16 24.02 5.42
N GLN A 251 13.50 25.28 5.69
CA GLN A 251 13.01 26.42 4.90
C GLN A 251 13.70 26.49 3.53
N LEU A 252 14.98 26.10 3.48
CA LEU A 252 15.81 26.18 2.28
C LEU A 252 15.60 24.99 1.33
N HIS A 253 15.14 23.85 1.84
CA HIS A 253 15.05 22.60 1.08
C HIS A 253 13.61 22.06 1.00
N PRO A 254 12.93 22.20 -0.15
CA PRO A 254 11.54 21.77 -0.33
C PRO A 254 11.27 20.28 -0.05
N ASN A 255 12.29 19.43 -0.21
CA ASN A 255 12.17 17.98 0.06
C ASN A 255 12.37 17.63 1.55
N PHE A 256 12.89 18.55 2.36
CA PHE A 256 13.05 18.36 3.79
C PHE A 256 11.69 18.56 4.47
N THR A 257 11.09 17.46 4.93
CA THR A 257 9.75 17.47 5.52
C THR A 257 9.81 17.11 6.99
N THR A 258 9.14 17.89 7.83
CA THR A 258 8.95 17.58 9.26
C THR A 258 7.52 17.19 9.54
N ARG A 259 7.31 16.11 10.27
CA ARG A 259 6.00 15.69 10.77
C ARG A 259 6.10 15.50 12.29
N ASN A 260 4.98 15.74 12.97
CA ASN A 260 4.85 15.58 14.42
C ASN A 260 5.99 16.25 15.25
N PRO A 261 6.29 17.55 15.02
CA PRO A 261 7.38 18.24 15.73
C PRO A 261 7.19 18.28 17.26
N LEU A 262 5.96 18.09 17.73
CA LEU A 262 5.65 18.02 19.16
C LEU A 262 6.30 16.82 19.89
N TYR A 263 6.78 15.81 19.17
CA TYR A 263 7.51 14.67 19.75
C TYR A 263 9.03 14.83 19.66
N PHE A 264 9.53 15.91 19.05
CA PHE A 264 10.98 16.11 18.93
C PHE A 264 11.60 16.34 20.30
N TYR A 265 12.79 15.78 20.52
CA TYR A 265 13.53 15.87 21.79
C TYR A 265 12.88 15.16 22.99
N HIS A 266 11.71 14.55 22.81
CA HIS A 266 11.08 13.71 23.82
C HIS A 266 11.64 12.29 23.77
N GLU A 267 11.67 11.65 24.93
CA GLU A 267 11.97 10.23 25.08
C GLU A 267 10.82 9.38 24.51
N GLY A 268 11.14 8.21 23.95
CA GLY A 268 10.11 7.33 23.38
C GLY A 268 10.66 6.05 22.77
N ILE A 269 9.98 5.55 21.74
CA ILE A 269 10.37 4.36 20.97
C ILE A 269 10.45 4.76 19.50
N THR A 270 11.58 4.50 18.86
CA THR A 270 11.73 4.60 17.40
C THR A 270 11.54 3.21 16.79
N CYS A 271 10.88 3.12 15.63
CA CYS A 271 10.69 1.86 14.92
C CYS A 271 11.08 1.95 13.44
N SER A 272 11.26 0.79 12.83
CA SER A 272 11.53 0.61 11.41
C SER A 272 10.45 1.22 10.52
N SER A 273 10.85 1.81 9.38
CA SER A 273 9.91 2.26 8.35
C SER A 273 9.13 1.09 7.72
N MET A 274 8.02 1.40 7.04
CA MET A 274 7.28 0.41 6.25
C MET A 274 8.15 -0.17 5.13
N GLY A 275 8.14 -1.51 4.98
CA GLY A 275 8.83 -2.21 3.90
C GLY A 275 10.25 -2.69 4.20
N VAL A 276 10.72 -2.52 5.43
CA VAL A 276 11.90 -3.19 5.99
C VAL A 276 11.47 -4.13 7.12
N GLU A 277 12.40 -4.97 7.59
CA GLU A 277 12.18 -5.83 8.76
C GLU A 277 11.79 -4.99 9.98
N PHE A 278 10.79 -5.46 10.73
CA PHE A 278 10.31 -4.73 11.90
C PHE A 278 11.38 -4.69 12.98
N SER A 279 11.69 -3.50 13.47
CA SER A 279 12.54 -3.31 14.64
C SER A 279 12.06 -2.11 15.44
N ALA A 280 12.31 -2.13 16.75
CA ALA A 280 11.98 -1.05 17.65
C ALA A 280 13.09 -0.91 18.71
N ALA A 281 13.42 0.33 19.05
CA ALA A 281 14.45 0.65 20.02
C ALA A 281 14.07 1.89 20.82
N TYR A 282 14.65 2.01 22.01
CA TYR A 282 14.55 3.19 22.85
C TYR A 282 15.07 4.43 22.12
N LEU A 283 14.27 5.51 22.13
CA LEU A 283 14.62 6.85 21.66
C LEU A 283 14.97 7.71 22.88
N PRO A 284 16.25 8.07 23.09
CA PRO A 284 16.64 8.89 24.24
C PRO A 284 16.13 10.33 24.13
N LYS A 285 15.83 10.92 25.30
CA LYS A 285 15.53 12.36 25.43
C LYS A 285 16.62 13.22 24.77
N GLY A 286 16.23 14.33 24.15
CA GLY A 286 17.15 15.24 23.44
C GLY A 286 17.50 14.79 22.02
N SER A 287 16.90 13.72 21.51
CA SER A 287 17.16 13.19 20.16
C SER A 287 16.09 13.61 19.15
N LEU A 288 16.44 13.53 17.87
CA LEU A 288 15.52 13.62 16.73
C LEU A 288 15.38 12.26 16.05
N PHE A 289 14.34 12.10 15.23
CA PHE A 289 14.05 10.84 14.55
C PHE A 289 13.51 11.07 13.14
N GLY A 290 13.67 10.06 12.28
CA GLY A 290 13.22 10.04 10.89
C GLY A 290 12.75 8.70 10.39
#